data_AF-A0A972K0L2-F1
#
_entry.id   AF-A0A972K0L2-F1
#
_cell.length_a   1.000
_cell.length_b   1.000
_cell.length_c   1.000
_cell.angle_alpha   90.00
_cell.angle_beta   90.00
_cell.angle_gamma   90.00
#
_symmetry.space_group_name_H-M   'P 1'
#
loop_
_entity.id
_entity.type
_entity.pdbx_description
1 polymer ?
#
loop_
_entity_poly.entity_id
_entity_poly.type
_entity_poly.pdbx_seq_one_letter_code
_entity_poly.pdbx_strand_id
1 'polypeptide(L)'
;MNKPGIVENVPLRVEIVGACKSEFEFFPNVLATCSFNVINTRLSCSPGVIFKDEVKMYYPDLEMKHVMFVAPFLWEDSLTTLDFPSKKVAWLLAIPISHKEYLFSNEQGSEKLETLFENSQINIFDLNRKSVL
;
A
#
# COMPACT_ATOMS: atom_id res chain seq x y z
N MET A 1 24.70 -2.87 -12.54
CA MET A 1 23.76 -2.50 -11.46
C MET A 1 22.44 -2.12 -12.13
N ASN A 2 21.38 -2.90 -11.96
CA ASN A 2 20.05 -2.49 -12.42
C ASN A 2 19.63 -1.26 -11.62
N LYS A 3 19.39 -0.13 -12.28
CA LYS A 3 18.78 1.03 -11.62
C LYS A 3 17.34 0.62 -11.28
N PRO A 4 16.95 0.53 -9.99
CA PRO A 4 15.57 0.21 -9.64
C PRO A 4 14.63 1.23 -10.28
N GLY A 5 13.52 0.76 -10.85
CA GLY A 5 12.53 1.62 -11.49
C GLY A 5 12.88 2.08 -12.91
N ILE A 6 13.47 1.22 -13.74
CA ILE A 6 13.50 1.38 -15.21
C ILE A 6 12.81 0.17 -15.83
N VAL A 7 11.86 0.41 -16.74
CA VAL A 7 11.14 -0.61 -17.52
C VAL A 7 11.20 -0.17 -18.98
N GLU A 8 11.62 -1.05 -19.89
CA GLU A 8 11.74 -0.75 -21.33
C GLU A 8 12.54 0.55 -21.60
N ASN A 9 13.66 0.74 -20.89
CA ASN A 9 14.55 1.91 -20.96
C ASN A 9 13.94 3.26 -20.54
N VAL A 10 12.71 3.29 -20.03
CA VAL A 10 12.12 4.50 -19.44
C VAL A 10 11.96 4.35 -17.92
N PRO A 11 12.02 5.45 -17.14
CA PRO A 11 11.77 5.39 -15.71
C PRO A 11 10.35 4.93 -15.39
N LEU A 12 10.24 4.03 -14.41
CA LEU A 12 8.99 3.66 -13.77
C LEU A 12 8.68 4.64 -12.62
N ARG A 13 7.43 5.06 -12.55
CA ARG A 13 6.85 5.86 -11.47
C ARG A 13 5.63 5.13 -10.93
N VAL A 14 5.19 5.54 -9.75
CA VAL A 14 4.07 4.91 -9.07
C VAL A 14 3.11 5.99 -8.59
N GLU A 15 1.82 5.77 -8.81
CA GLU A 15 0.73 6.44 -8.12
C GLU A 15 0.21 5.55 -6.99
N ILE A 16 -0.08 6.15 -5.83
CA ILE A 16 -0.64 5.45 -4.67
C ILE A 16 -2.14 5.72 -4.63
N VAL A 17 -2.93 4.66 -4.54
CA VAL A 17 -4.39 4.73 -4.40
C VAL A 17 -4.82 4.03 -3.12
N GLY A 18 -5.97 4.42 -2.60
CA GLY A 18 -6.59 3.79 -1.43
C GLY A 18 -8.10 3.99 -1.46
N ALA A 19 -8.82 3.08 -0.82
CA ALA A 19 -10.26 3.18 -0.65
C ALA A 19 -10.62 2.93 0.81
N CYS A 20 -11.49 3.77 1.36
CA CYS A 20 -11.84 3.75 2.78
C CYS A 20 -13.25 4.31 2.97
N LYS A 21 -13.94 3.88 4.03
CA LYS A 21 -15.24 4.47 4.41
C LYS A 21 -15.06 5.97 4.67
N SER A 22 -16.07 6.74 4.29
CA SER A 22 -16.05 8.21 4.42
C SER A 22 -15.98 8.72 5.86
N GLU A 23 -16.28 7.88 6.86
CA GLU A 23 -16.15 8.22 8.28
C GLU A 23 -14.69 8.44 8.72
N PHE A 24 -13.73 7.92 7.96
CA PHE A 24 -12.30 8.08 8.24
C PHE A 24 -11.71 9.30 7.51
N GLU A 25 -12.05 10.49 8.00
CA GLU A 25 -11.73 11.79 7.38
C GLU A 25 -10.24 12.03 7.11
N PHE A 26 -9.33 11.49 7.92
CA PHE A 26 -7.87 11.62 7.77
C PHE A 26 -7.22 10.54 6.90
N PHE A 27 -7.99 9.62 6.30
CA PHE A 27 -7.40 8.61 5.41
C PHE A 27 -6.62 9.21 4.21
N PRO A 28 -7.07 10.32 3.57
CA PRO A 28 -6.26 11.01 2.57
C PRO A 28 -4.90 11.47 3.09
N ASN A 29 -4.79 11.87 4.36
CA ASN A 29 -3.52 12.25 4.98
C ASN A 29 -2.57 11.06 5.17
N VAL A 30 -3.11 9.86 5.44
CA VAL A 30 -2.32 8.61 5.46
C VAL A 30 -1.67 8.38 4.09
N LEU A 31 -2.42 8.53 2.99
CA LEU A 31 -1.89 8.37 1.63
C LEU A 31 -0.87 9.45 1.26
N ALA A 32 -1.14 10.70 1.67
CA ALA A 32 -0.19 11.80 1.49
C ALA A 32 1.13 11.56 2.23
N THR A 33 1.09 11.02 3.45
CA THR A 33 2.29 10.69 4.23
C THR A 33 3.09 9.57 3.58
N CYS A 34 2.42 8.53 3.09
CA CYS A 34 3.07 7.51 2.26
C CYS A 34 3.82 8.14 1.07
N SER A 35 3.18 9.08 0.38
CA SER A 35 3.80 9.79 -0.74
C SER A 35 5.02 10.62 -0.31
N PHE A 36 4.94 11.32 0.82
CA PHE A 36 6.06 12.08 1.37
C PHE A 36 7.22 11.19 1.80
N ASN A 37 6.98 9.97 2.28
CA ASN A 37 8.05 9.01 2.55
C ASN A 37 8.82 8.62 1.27
N VAL A 38 8.12 8.45 0.14
CA VAL A 38 8.81 8.20 -1.14
C VAL A 38 9.61 9.43 -1.58
N ILE A 39 9.02 10.62 -1.49
CA ILE A 39 9.62 11.86 -2.00
C ILE A 39 10.80 12.33 -1.13
N ASN A 40 10.60 12.40 0.18
CA ASN A 40 11.50 13.06 1.12
C ASN A 40 12.49 12.08 1.75
N THR A 41 12.04 10.89 2.15
CA THR A 41 12.88 9.90 2.85
C THR A 41 13.41 8.81 1.93
N ARG A 42 13.03 8.82 0.65
CA ARG A 42 13.50 7.90 -0.40
C ARG A 42 13.21 6.43 -0.09
N LEU A 43 12.15 6.16 0.68
CA LEU A 43 11.70 4.78 0.86
C LEU A 43 11.29 4.18 -0.48
N SER A 44 11.69 2.93 -0.70
CA SER A 44 11.20 2.14 -1.83
C SER A 44 9.70 1.96 -1.73
N CYS A 45 8.99 1.98 -2.86
CA CYS A 45 7.56 1.73 -2.93
C CYS A 45 7.29 0.77 -4.10
N SER A 46 6.90 -0.46 -3.76
CA SER A 46 6.65 -1.56 -4.67
C SER A 46 5.70 -2.55 -3.99
N PRO A 47 5.10 -3.52 -4.72
CA PRO A 47 4.29 -4.56 -4.10
C PRO A 47 5.02 -5.26 -2.95
N GLY A 48 4.30 -5.57 -1.88
CA GLY A 48 4.82 -6.21 -0.68
C GLY A 48 5.52 -5.28 0.32
N VAL A 49 5.86 -4.03 -0.06
CA VAL A 49 6.49 -3.09 0.87
C VAL A 49 5.50 -2.60 1.91
N ILE A 50 5.97 -2.45 3.15
CA ILE A 50 5.19 -1.96 4.28
C ILE A 50 5.81 -0.67 4.84
N PHE A 51 5.00 0.39 4.95
CA PHE A 51 5.33 1.61 5.69
C PHE A 51 4.70 1.54 7.08
N LYS A 52 5.52 1.80 8.10
CA LYS A 52 5.13 1.56 9.50
C LYS A 52 4.51 2.81 10.11
N ASP A 53 3.42 2.61 10.86
CA ASP A 53 2.81 3.62 11.73
C ASP A 53 2.15 4.78 10.96
N GLU A 54 1.99 4.65 9.64
CA GLU A 54 1.31 5.62 8.78
C GLU A 54 -0.14 5.85 9.21
N VAL A 55 -0.88 4.78 9.52
CA VAL A 55 -2.26 4.89 10.01
C VAL A 55 -2.25 5.40 11.45
N LYS A 56 -1.32 4.90 12.27
CA LYS A 56 -1.17 5.28 13.69
C LYS A 56 -0.96 6.77 13.89
N MET A 57 -0.28 7.45 12.96
CA MET A 57 -0.04 8.89 13.01
C MET A 57 -1.33 9.71 13.06
N TYR A 58 -2.40 9.21 12.44
CA TYR A 58 -3.70 9.90 12.33
C TYR A 58 -4.77 9.24 13.20
N TYR A 59 -4.66 7.93 13.42
CA TYR A 59 -5.60 7.10 14.16
C TYR A 59 -4.88 6.24 15.19
N PRO A 60 -4.39 6.84 16.29
CA PRO A 60 -3.50 6.18 17.24
C PRO A 60 -4.14 4.99 17.98
N ASP A 61 -5.47 4.93 18.05
CA ASP A 61 -6.22 3.91 18.80
C ASP A 61 -6.67 2.72 17.93
N LEU A 62 -6.64 2.84 16.60
CA LEU A 62 -7.11 1.77 15.70
C LEU A 62 -6.16 0.58 15.65
N GLU A 63 -6.69 -0.62 15.47
CA GLU A 63 -5.85 -1.82 15.38
C GLU A 63 -4.95 -1.82 14.14
N MET A 64 -5.42 -1.21 13.04
CA MET A 64 -4.63 -0.97 11.84
C MET A 64 -3.63 0.15 12.11
N LYS A 65 -2.33 -0.16 11.98
CA LYS A 65 -1.23 0.78 12.31
C LYS A 65 -0.37 1.12 11.10
N HIS A 66 -0.14 0.15 10.21
CA HIS A 66 0.81 0.25 9.11
C HIS A 66 0.08 0.25 7.76
N VAL A 67 0.79 0.54 6.68
CA VAL A 67 0.27 0.48 5.31
C VAL A 67 1.13 -0.49 4.51
N MET A 68 0.50 -1.47 3.87
CA MET A 68 1.11 -2.37 2.91
C MET A 68 0.71 -1.98 1.49
N PHE A 69 1.64 -2.06 0.54
CA PHE A 69 1.35 -1.81 -0.87
C PHE A 69 1.16 -3.10 -1.64
N VAL A 70 0.09 -3.19 -2.43
CA VAL A 70 -0.22 -4.34 -3.29
C VAL A 70 -0.66 -3.88 -4.68
N ALA A 71 -0.84 -4.82 -5.60
CA ALA A 71 -1.44 -4.52 -6.90
C ALA A 71 -2.90 -4.01 -6.74
N PRO A 72 -3.36 -3.02 -7.52
CA PRO A 72 -4.71 -2.49 -7.40
C PRO A 72 -5.74 -3.46 -7.97
N PHE A 73 -6.52 -4.10 -7.11
CA PHE A 73 -7.56 -5.05 -7.53
C PHE A 73 -8.99 -4.50 -7.43
N LEU A 74 -9.19 -3.31 -6.85
CA LEU A 74 -10.53 -2.76 -6.62
C LEU A 74 -11.22 -2.17 -7.86
N TRP A 75 -10.43 -1.77 -8.86
CA TRP A 75 -10.92 -1.03 -10.02
C TRP A 75 -10.86 -1.86 -11.31
N GLU A 76 -10.84 -3.19 -11.17
CA GLU A 76 -10.70 -4.13 -12.29
C GLU A 76 -9.57 -3.67 -13.23
N ASP A 77 -9.83 -3.57 -14.53
CA ASP A 77 -8.85 -3.16 -15.54
C ASP A 77 -8.74 -1.64 -15.72
N SER A 78 -9.37 -0.83 -14.86
CA SER A 78 -9.36 0.64 -14.99
C SER A 78 -8.03 1.27 -14.56
N LEU A 79 -7.29 0.64 -13.65
CA LEU A 79 -5.98 1.12 -13.18
C LEU A 79 -4.84 0.25 -13.71
N THR A 80 -4.64 0.32 -15.02
CA THR A 80 -3.50 -0.31 -15.70
C THR A 80 -2.31 0.64 -15.79
N THR A 81 -1.10 0.08 -16.02
CA THR A 81 0.11 0.90 -16.18
C THR A 81 -0.06 1.85 -17.35
N LEU A 82 0.18 3.14 -17.10
CA LEU A 82 0.11 4.17 -18.11
C LEU A 82 1.47 4.34 -18.81
N ASP A 83 1.44 4.31 -20.13
CA ASP A 83 2.61 4.50 -20.98
C ASP A 83 2.70 5.96 -21.46
N PHE A 84 3.80 6.63 -21.11
CA PHE A 84 4.15 7.95 -21.63
C PHE A 84 5.48 7.88 -22.39
N PRO A 85 5.76 8.83 -23.31
CA PRO A 85 7.01 8.82 -24.08
C PRO A 85 8.29 8.81 -23.23
N SER A 86 8.24 9.39 -22.02
CA SER A 86 9.41 9.56 -21.15
C SER A 86 9.35 8.75 -19.86
N LYS A 87 8.27 8.02 -19.58
CA LYS A 87 8.08 7.26 -18.32
C LYS A 87 6.93 6.27 -18.44
N LYS A 88 6.91 5.29 -17.55
CA LYS A 88 5.73 4.48 -17.23
C LYS A 88 5.22 4.84 -15.84
N VAL A 89 3.91 4.81 -15.65
CA VAL A 89 3.28 5.06 -14.34
C VAL A 89 2.43 3.86 -13.97
N ALA A 90 2.88 3.11 -12.97
CA ALA A 90 2.14 2.02 -12.37
C ALA A 90 1.34 2.50 -11.16
N TRP A 91 0.50 1.63 -10.62
CA TRP A 91 -0.41 1.92 -9.52
C TRP A 91 -0.15 0.95 -8.37
N LEU A 92 -0.22 1.42 -7.13
CA LEU A 92 -0.21 0.59 -5.93
C LEU A 92 -1.39 0.93 -5.03
N LEU A 93 -2.09 -0.11 -4.59
CA LEU A 93 -3.13 0.01 -3.59
C LEU A 93 -2.49 -0.04 -2.19
N ALA A 94 -2.75 1.00 -1.40
CA ALA A 94 -2.37 1.10 -0.01
C ALA A 94 -3.44 0.43 0.87
N ILE A 95 -3.08 -0.70 1.50
CA ILE A 95 -3.93 -1.46 2.41
C ILE A 95 -3.45 -1.24 3.86
N PRO A 96 -4.31 -0.69 4.75
CA PRO A 96 -4.07 -0.65 6.18
C PRO A 96 -3.93 -2.05 6.78
N ILE A 97 -2.88 -2.28 7.56
CA ILE A 97 -2.61 -3.56 8.24
C ILE A 97 -2.33 -3.38 9.73
N SER A 98 -2.63 -4.42 10.52
CA SER A 98 -2.35 -4.47 11.95
C SER A 98 -0.86 -4.65 12.23
N HIS A 99 -0.45 -4.42 13.49
CA HIS A 99 0.91 -4.73 13.90
C HIS A 99 1.22 -6.23 13.81
N LYS A 100 0.26 -7.10 14.14
CA LYS A 100 0.43 -8.55 14.02
C LYS A 100 0.62 -9.00 12.57
N GLU A 101 -0.15 -8.42 11.65
CA GLU A 101 -0.04 -8.66 10.22
C GLU A 101 1.31 -8.20 9.68
N TYR A 102 1.81 -7.04 10.12
CA TYR A 102 3.17 -6.60 9.82
C TYR A 102 4.22 -7.60 10.30
N LEU A 103 4.14 -8.04 11.57
CA LEU A 103 5.08 -9.01 12.13
C LEU A 103 5.05 -10.34 11.35
N PHE A 104 3.85 -10.84 11.02
CA PHE A 104 3.68 -12.03 10.20
C PHE A 104 4.29 -11.85 8.81
N SER A 105 4.05 -10.73 8.12
CA SER A 105 4.67 -10.47 6.81
C SER A 105 6.19 -10.41 6.89
N ASN A 106 6.74 -9.85 7.96
CA ASN A 106 8.20 -9.81 8.15
C ASN A 106 8.81 -11.20 8.38
N GLU A 107 8.07 -12.12 9.01
CA GLU A 107 8.53 -13.49 9.27
C GLU A 107 8.26 -14.44 8.09
N GLN A 108 7.11 -14.31 7.44
CA GLN A 108 6.54 -15.28 6.51
C GLN A 108 6.55 -14.81 5.05
N GLY A 109 6.83 -13.52 4.81
CA GLY A 109 6.79 -12.88 3.50
C GLY A 109 5.45 -12.19 3.22
N SER A 110 5.48 -11.11 2.44
CA SER A 110 4.29 -10.35 2.04
C SER A 110 3.30 -11.19 1.23
N GLU A 111 3.78 -12.06 0.34
CA GLU A 111 2.93 -12.91 -0.50
C GLU A 111 2.01 -13.80 0.34
N LYS A 112 2.51 -14.38 1.44
CA LYS A 112 1.68 -15.19 2.35
C LYS A 112 0.64 -14.35 3.08
N LEU A 113 0.95 -13.10 3.41
CA LEU A 113 -0.03 -12.18 4.00
C LEU A 113 -1.11 -11.80 2.98
N GLU A 114 -0.74 -11.56 1.72
CA GLU A 114 -1.70 -11.32 0.62
C GLU A 114 -2.63 -12.52 0.43
N THR A 115 -2.10 -13.74 0.39
CA THR A 115 -2.91 -14.97 0.36
C THR A 115 -3.84 -15.09 1.57
N LEU A 116 -3.39 -14.70 2.76
CA LEU A 116 -4.22 -14.73 3.97
C LEU A 116 -5.36 -13.71 3.89
N PHE A 117 -5.10 -12.51 3.39
CA PHE A 117 -6.11 -11.48 3.15
C PHE A 117 -7.15 -11.91 2.13
N GLU A 118 -6.71 -12.52 1.03
CA GLU A 118 -7.59 -13.08 0.01
C GLU A 118 -8.47 -14.19 0.59
N ASN A 119 -7.90 -15.18 1.28
CA ASN A 119 -8.67 -16.27 1.88
C ASN A 119 -9.66 -15.79 2.95
N SER A 120 -9.30 -14.74 3.69
CA SER A 120 -10.13 -14.20 4.78
C SER A 120 -11.15 -13.17 4.30
N GLN A 121 -11.09 -12.75 3.02
CA GLN A 121 -11.97 -11.73 2.43
C GLN A 121 -12.05 -10.46 3.30
N ILE A 122 -10.90 -9.90 3.67
CA ILE A 122 -10.85 -8.77 4.58
C ILE A 122 -11.60 -7.54 4.04
N ASN A 123 -12.27 -6.81 4.92
CA ASN A 123 -12.89 -5.54 4.57
C ASN A 123 -11.84 -4.42 4.59
N ILE A 124 -11.14 -4.23 3.48
CA ILE A 124 -10.06 -3.22 3.37
C ILE A 124 -10.55 -1.77 3.47
N PHE A 125 -11.85 -1.52 3.33
CA PHE A 125 -12.43 -0.19 3.44
C PHE A 125 -12.61 0.26 4.89
N ASP A 126 -12.54 -0.67 5.85
CA ASP A 126 -12.82 -0.43 7.25
C ASP A 126 -11.55 -0.44 8.10
N LEU A 127 -11.12 0.73 8.57
CA LEU A 127 -9.94 0.83 9.44
C LEU A 127 -10.19 0.23 10.85
N ASN A 128 -11.45 -0.02 11.22
CA ASN A 128 -11.81 -0.73 12.46
C ASN A 128 -11.78 -2.26 12.32
N ARG A 129 -11.48 -2.80 11.13
CA ARG A 129 -11.38 -4.24 10.94
C ARG A 129 -10.39 -4.84 11.95
N LYS A 130 -10.62 -6.10 12.30
CA LYS A 130 -9.71 -6.87 13.16
C LYS A 130 -8.61 -7.52 12.34
N SER A 131 -7.48 -7.76 13.00
CA SER A 131 -6.43 -8.62 12.49
C SER A 131 -6.99 -10.00 12.17
N VAL A 132 -6.54 -10.60 11.06
CA VAL A 132 -6.82 -12.01 10.72
C VAL A 132 -5.82 -12.98 11.37
N LEU A 133 -4.96 -12.46 12.25
CA LEU A 133 -3.95 -13.13 13.07
C LEU A 133 -4.11 -12.79 14.57
#